data_AF-A0A1Y1Q2C7-F1
#
_entry.id   AF-A0A1Y1Q2C7-F1
#
_cell.length_a   1.000
_cell.length_b   1.000
_cell.length_c   1.000
_cell.angle_alpha   90.00
_cell.angle_beta   90.00
_cell.angle_gamma   90.00
#
_symmetry.space_group_name_H-M   'P 1'
#
loop_
_entity.id
_entity.type
_entity.pdbx_description
1 polymer ?
#
loop_
_entity_poly.entity_id
_entity_poly.type
_entity_poly.pdbx_seq_one_letter_code
_entity_poly.pdbx_strand_id
1 'polypeptide(L)'
;MFQQIAIILLVLLVLGFLAWHFMVILQHVLGIWEKIQIILKPISYVIAVVMNYLMSPNQLNGTVKPWRIGIWCLLNIFILTVFQYTLVDLYLFGASFALLGFHLLIIISKMVMIGEDNLIIEGMLHKEKAKFRDLQGAIPFAVLIIASLMFILSLTVSVSALDKVLPGLVFQLHDEVNFSNWLIMMILQILPFSEFFNLDMNNMPLHPTLTYGSALVMGIKLTIGVIVYSTIMLQLKQIKQIKLLIKAFESDESDIQYLQQRATRFPSIVKKELINLALTHPDPEVRKRAILVAPHAPIISFPQAFIYNLNREKQEDLKELGLRQILKILSDSTVVLDETRRNQISNHLNFQITKKHSDIVIRLMHEVEEKILSTPNHQPTTEAPMINLEDLCKNYKVFFDTSSLMQEDAGNFFLNLVDVLKRTNSKILLPKRVLNELSAQSANVSSAAKFGLKRVELLAKNNWLDLHWEENEIVGGSKNFADPVFPMVFIKNRLQHNLCLITQDTDLAIE
;
A
#
# COMPACT_ATOMS: atom_id res chain seq x y z
N MET A 1 -3.41 46.76 -33.52
CA MET A 1 -2.57 46.38 -32.37
C MET A 1 -3.34 46.37 -31.04
N PHE A 2 -3.90 47.49 -30.57
CA PHE A 2 -4.67 47.54 -29.31
C PHE A 2 -5.86 46.56 -29.23
N GLN A 3 -6.67 46.43 -30.30
CA GLN A 3 -7.77 45.45 -30.34
C GLN A 3 -7.29 43.99 -30.23
N GLN A 4 -6.17 43.64 -30.87
CA GLN A 4 -5.62 42.27 -30.79
C GLN A 4 -5.08 41.97 -29.39
N ILE A 5 -4.43 42.94 -28.74
CA ILE A 5 -3.97 42.81 -27.35
C ILE A 5 -5.17 42.64 -26.41
N ALA A 6 -6.26 43.41 -26.61
CA ALA A 6 -7.48 43.29 -25.82
C ALA A 6 -8.17 41.91 -25.97
N ILE A 7 -8.22 41.38 -27.19
CA ILE A 7 -8.76 40.03 -27.44
C ILE A 7 -7.90 38.96 -26.78
N ILE A 8 -6.57 39.04 -26.88
CA ILE A 8 -5.65 38.09 -26.23
C ILE A 8 -5.82 38.14 -24.71
N LEU A 9 -5.89 39.33 -24.12
CA LEU A 9 -6.11 39.50 -22.67
C LEU A 9 -7.48 38.94 -22.24
N LEU A 10 -8.54 39.15 -23.03
CA LEU A 10 -9.86 38.60 -22.75
C LEU A 10 -9.84 37.07 -22.80
N VAL A 11 -9.19 36.47 -23.82
CA VAL A 11 -9.04 35.00 -23.93
C VAL A 11 -8.26 34.46 -22.74
N LEU A 12 -7.15 35.08 -22.35
CA LEU A 12 -6.36 34.67 -21.18
C LEU A 12 -7.16 34.79 -19.88
N LEU A 13 -7.98 35.83 -19.73
CA LEU A 13 -8.82 36.03 -18.55
C LEU A 13 -9.94 34.98 -18.47
N VAL A 14 -10.58 34.66 -19.60
CA VAL A 14 -11.58 33.58 -19.69
C VAL A 14 -10.94 32.22 -19.40
N LEU A 15 -9.78 31.92 -19.98
CA LEU A 15 -9.04 30.68 -19.70
C LEU A 15 -8.62 30.60 -18.22
N GLY A 16 -8.16 31.70 -17.63
CA GLY A 16 -7.84 31.78 -16.20
C GLY A 16 -9.06 31.53 -15.31
N PHE A 17 -10.21 32.10 -15.66
CA PHE A 17 -11.48 31.90 -14.95
C PHE A 17 -12.00 30.45 -15.05
N LEU A 18 -11.92 29.85 -16.25
CA LEU A 18 -12.27 28.45 -16.47
C LEU A 18 -11.32 27.50 -15.72
N ALA A 19 -10.01 27.77 -15.74
CA ALA A 19 -9.02 27.01 -15.00
C ALA A 19 -9.27 27.09 -13.48
N TRP A 20 -9.64 28.27 -12.97
CA TRP A 20 -10.02 28.45 -11.57
C TRP A 20 -11.26 27.62 -11.20
N HIS A 21 -12.34 27.71 -11.99
CA HIS A 21 -13.56 26.92 -11.75
C HIS A 21 -13.29 25.42 -11.83
N PHE A 22 -12.49 24.99 -12.81
CA PHE A 22 -12.06 23.61 -12.94
C PHE A 22 -11.30 23.14 -11.69
N MET A 23 -10.38 23.96 -11.16
CA MET A 23 -9.65 23.65 -9.92
C MET A 23 -10.58 23.53 -8.71
N VAL A 24 -11.56 24.41 -8.57
CA VAL A 24 -12.55 24.36 -7.48
C VAL A 24 -13.41 23.11 -7.58
N ILE A 25 -13.92 22.79 -8.77
CA ILE A 25 -14.70 21.56 -9.03
C ILE A 25 -13.83 20.34 -8.73
N LEU A 26 -12.59 20.32 -9.21
CA LEU A 26 -11.65 19.23 -8.97
C LEU A 26 -11.41 19.04 -7.48
N GLN A 27 -11.24 20.12 -6.69
CA GLN A 27 -11.08 20.04 -5.25
C GLN A 27 -12.32 19.45 -4.55
N HIS A 28 -13.53 19.82 -4.97
CA HIS A 28 -14.76 19.24 -4.45
C HIS A 28 -14.87 17.75 -4.82
N VAL A 29 -14.57 17.41 -6.07
CA VAL A 29 -14.55 16.01 -6.57
C VAL A 29 -13.55 15.19 -5.76
N LEU A 30 -12.36 15.74 -5.46
CA LEU A 30 -11.36 15.07 -4.62
C LEU A 30 -11.85 14.87 -3.18
N GLY A 31 -12.51 15.86 -2.58
CA GLY A 31 -13.09 15.70 -1.23
C GLY A 31 -14.24 14.69 -1.17
N ILE A 32 -15.06 14.62 -2.22
CA ILE A 32 -16.09 13.58 -2.37
C ILE A 32 -15.42 12.21 -2.57
N TRP A 33 -14.37 12.17 -3.38
CA TRP A 33 -13.61 10.95 -3.66
C TRP A 33 -13.01 10.35 -2.39
N GLU A 34 -12.45 11.15 -1.48
CA GLU A 34 -11.96 10.66 -0.18
C GLU A 34 -13.05 9.96 0.64
N LYS A 35 -14.27 10.52 0.67
CA LYS A 35 -15.41 9.91 1.35
C LYS A 35 -15.87 8.62 0.67
N ILE A 36 -15.92 8.63 -0.67
CA ILE A 36 -16.25 7.45 -1.47
C ILE A 36 -15.22 6.34 -1.25
N GLN A 37 -13.93 6.67 -1.17
CA GLN A 37 -12.86 5.70 -0.95
C GLN A 37 -13.05 4.93 0.36
N ILE A 38 -13.54 5.56 1.42
CA ILE A 38 -13.83 4.88 2.70
C ILE A 38 -14.86 3.75 2.48
N ILE A 39 -15.92 4.05 1.72
CA ILE A 39 -17.00 3.10 1.42
C ILE A 39 -16.51 2.00 0.46
N LEU A 40 -15.67 2.36 -0.52
CA LEU A 40 -15.19 1.42 -1.53
C LEU A 40 -14.02 0.56 -1.05
N LYS A 41 -13.31 0.94 0.01
CA LYS A 41 -12.11 0.23 0.49
C LYS A 41 -12.35 -1.27 0.75
N PRO A 42 -13.44 -1.72 1.42
CA PRO A 42 -13.72 -3.14 1.62
C PRO A 42 -13.98 -3.88 0.30
N ILE A 43 -14.75 -3.27 -0.61
CA ILE A 43 -15.05 -3.86 -1.92
C ILE A 43 -13.76 -3.97 -2.74
N SER A 44 -12.94 -2.92 -2.72
CA SER A 44 -11.66 -2.90 -3.40
C SER A 44 -10.69 -3.95 -2.88
N TYR A 45 -10.71 -4.23 -1.57
CA TYR A 45 -9.93 -5.31 -0.99
C TYR A 45 -10.36 -6.67 -1.55
N VAL A 46 -11.66 -6.96 -1.57
CA VAL A 46 -12.19 -8.22 -2.15
C VAL A 46 -11.78 -8.36 -3.62
N ILE A 47 -11.91 -7.30 -4.41
CA ILE A 47 -11.50 -7.30 -5.82
C ILE A 47 -10.00 -7.52 -5.94
N ALA A 48 -9.17 -6.88 -5.11
CA ALA A 48 -7.74 -7.11 -5.11
C ALA A 48 -7.38 -8.56 -4.75
N VAL A 49 -8.08 -9.20 -3.80
CA VAL A 49 -7.88 -10.62 -3.48
C VAL A 49 -8.23 -11.51 -4.67
N VAL A 50 -9.39 -11.27 -5.32
CA VAL A 50 -9.79 -12.02 -6.53
C VAL A 50 -8.77 -11.85 -7.64
N MET A 51 -8.33 -10.61 -7.90
CA MET A 51 -7.32 -10.34 -8.91
C MET A 51 -5.96 -10.96 -8.57
N ASN A 52 -5.58 -10.99 -7.29
CA ASN A 52 -4.38 -11.68 -6.83
C ASN A 52 -4.46 -13.18 -7.09
N TYR A 53 -5.63 -13.80 -6.90
CA TYR A 53 -5.83 -15.20 -7.26
C TYR A 53 -5.69 -15.42 -8.77
N LEU A 54 -6.43 -14.64 -9.58
CA LEU A 54 -6.45 -14.78 -11.04
C LEU A 54 -5.08 -14.51 -11.70
N MET A 55 -4.38 -13.48 -11.21
CA MET A 55 -3.11 -13.05 -11.79
C MET A 55 -1.91 -13.71 -11.13
N SER A 56 -2.04 -14.17 -9.87
CA SER A 56 -0.99 -14.65 -8.94
C SER A 56 0.41 -14.14 -9.30
N PRO A 57 0.75 -12.90 -8.89
CA PRO A 57 2.05 -12.32 -9.20
C PRO A 57 3.16 -13.20 -8.61
N ASN A 58 4.29 -13.25 -9.30
CA ASN A 58 5.48 -13.90 -8.77
C ASN A 58 5.93 -13.16 -7.51
N GLN A 59 6.04 -13.89 -6.39
CA GLN A 59 6.39 -13.34 -5.08
C GLN A 59 7.74 -12.61 -5.06
N LEU A 60 8.66 -12.95 -5.98
CA LEU A 60 10.01 -12.38 -6.03
C LEU A 60 10.04 -10.98 -6.64
N ASN A 61 9.26 -10.75 -7.70
CA ASN A 61 9.38 -9.55 -8.52
C ASN A 61 8.03 -8.84 -8.74
N GLY A 62 6.94 -9.37 -8.21
CA GLY A 62 5.58 -8.85 -8.39
C GLY A 62 5.05 -8.96 -9.82
N THR A 63 5.78 -9.60 -10.73
CA THR A 63 5.37 -9.68 -12.15
C THR A 63 4.36 -10.79 -12.35
N VAL A 64 3.37 -10.51 -13.20
CA VAL A 64 2.36 -11.48 -13.62
C VAL A 64 2.82 -12.10 -14.94
N LYS A 65 2.63 -13.43 -15.09
CA LYS A 65 3.00 -14.12 -16.33
C LYS A 65 2.18 -13.55 -17.51
N PRO A 66 2.81 -13.15 -18.63
CA PRO A 66 2.10 -12.50 -19.74
C PRO A 66 0.89 -13.29 -20.28
N TRP A 67 0.97 -14.62 -20.32
CA TRP A 67 -0.14 -15.46 -20.80
C TRP A 67 -1.41 -15.33 -19.97
N ARG A 68 -1.32 -15.07 -18.65
CA ARG A 68 -2.50 -14.86 -17.79
C ARG A 68 -3.22 -13.57 -18.16
N ILE A 69 -2.45 -12.51 -18.41
CA ILE A 69 -2.96 -11.23 -18.90
C ILE A 69 -3.59 -11.42 -20.29
N GLY A 70 -2.96 -12.22 -21.15
CA GLY A 70 -3.49 -12.59 -22.46
C GLY A 70 -4.85 -13.29 -22.37
N ILE A 71 -4.96 -14.34 -21.55
CA ILE A 71 -6.23 -15.06 -21.33
C ILE A 71 -7.30 -14.12 -20.77
N TRP A 72 -6.94 -13.28 -19.79
CA TRP A 72 -7.86 -12.28 -19.24
C TRP A 72 -8.40 -11.35 -20.32
N CYS A 73 -7.52 -10.81 -21.18
CA CYS A 73 -7.91 -9.94 -22.28
C CYS A 73 -8.85 -10.66 -23.25
N LEU A 74 -8.48 -11.86 -23.69
CA LEU A 74 -9.26 -12.66 -24.63
C LEU A 74 -10.65 -13.02 -24.07
N LEU A 75 -10.74 -13.37 -22.79
CA LEU A 75 -12.01 -13.69 -22.14
C LEU A 75 -12.95 -12.48 -22.12
N ASN A 76 -12.45 -11.30 -21.76
CA ASN A 76 -13.27 -10.08 -21.73
C ASN A 76 -13.71 -9.66 -23.15
N ILE A 77 -12.81 -9.75 -24.14
CA ILE A 77 -13.16 -9.50 -25.55
C ILE A 77 -14.22 -10.49 -26.03
N PHE A 78 -14.07 -11.77 -25.69
CA PHE A 78 -15.05 -12.80 -26.05
C PHE A 78 -16.42 -12.51 -25.45
N ILE A 79 -16.49 -12.19 -24.15
CA ILE A 79 -17.74 -11.82 -23.46
C ILE A 79 -18.40 -10.61 -24.12
N LEU A 80 -17.62 -9.54 -24.39
CA LEU A 80 -18.13 -8.35 -25.07
C LEU A 80 -18.63 -8.64 -26.48
N THR A 81 -17.94 -9.50 -27.22
CA THR A 81 -18.34 -9.93 -28.56
C THR A 81 -19.66 -10.71 -28.49
N VAL A 82 -19.78 -11.67 -27.56
CA VAL A 82 -21.02 -12.41 -27.34
C VAL A 82 -22.16 -11.46 -27.00
N PHE A 83 -21.97 -10.51 -26.08
CA PHE A 83 -22.98 -9.51 -25.76
C PHE A 83 -23.38 -8.73 -27.01
N GLN A 84 -22.43 -8.17 -27.76
CA GLN A 84 -22.74 -7.37 -28.94
C GLN A 84 -23.63 -8.10 -29.96
N TYR A 85 -23.42 -9.40 -30.17
CA TYR A 85 -24.20 -10.20 -31.13
C TYR A 85 -25.50 -10.80 -30.58
N THR A 86 -25.60 -10.99 -29.26
CA THR A 86 -26.76 -11.64 -28.62
C THR A 86 -27.74 -10.66 -27.96
N LEU A 87 -27.36 -9.38 -27.81
CA LEU A 87 -28.14 -8.33 -27.14
C LEU A 87 -29.46 -7.97 -27.89
N VAL A 88 -30.43 -8.86 -27.80
CA VAL A 88 -31.86 -8.61 -28.07
C VAL A 88 -32.65 -8.62 -26.75
N ASP A 89 -32.12 -9.27 -25.69
CA ASP A 89 -32.81 -9.47 -24.41
C ASP A 89 -32.34 -8.52 -23.29
N LEU A 90 -33.30 -8.04 -22.48
CA LEU A 90 -33.08 -7.20 -21.29
C LEU A 90 -32.10 -7.82 -20.27
N TYR A 91 -32.00 -9.15 -20.20
CA TYR A 91 -31.07 -9.84 -19.32
C TYR A 91 -29.60 -9.63 -19.71
N LEU A 92 -29.31 -9.59 -21.01
CA LEU A 92 -27.96 -9.35 -21.53
C LEU A 92 -27.53 -7.91 -21.30
N PHE A 93 -28.47 -6.97 -21.28
CA PHE A 93 -28.23 -5.58 -20.87
C PHE A 93 -27.76 -5.50 -19.42
N GLY A 94 -28.41 -6.21 -18.50
CA GLY A 94 -27.96 -6.28 -17.10
C GLY A 94 -26.54 -6.85 -16.97
N ALA A 95 -26.20 -7.85 -17.78
CA ALA A 95 -24.88 -8.46 -17.79
C ALA A 95 -23.78 -7.52 -18.31
N SER A 96 -24.06 -6.68 -19.31
CA SER A 96 -23.10 -5.69 -19.81
C SER A 96 -22.81 -4.60 -18.75
N PHE A 97 -23.82 -4.17 -18.01
CA PHE A 97 -23.66 -3.25 -16.87
C PHE A 97 -22.88 -3.90 -15.71
N ALA A 98 -23.10 -5.18 -15.44
CA ALA A 98 -22.32 -5.90 -14.45
C ALA A 98 -20.83 -5.96 -14.83
N LEU A 99 -20.53 -6.22 -16.11
CA LEU A 99 -19.15 -6.22 -16.62
C LEU A 99 -18.51 -4.82 -16.53
N LEU A 100 -19.27 -3.77 -16.88
CA LEU A 100 -18.86 -2.38 -16.71
C LEU A 100 -18.51 -2.08 -15.25
N GLY A 101 -19.40 -2.42 -14.32
CA GLY A 101 -19.20 -2.22 -12.88
C GLY A 101 -17.98 -2.99 -12.37
N PHE A 102 -17.76 -4.20 -12.87
CA PHE A 102 -16.60 -5.01 -12.49
C PHE A 102 -15.28 -4.39 -12.94
N HIS A 103 -15.17 -3.90 -14.20
CA HIS A 103 -13.96 -3.19 -14.64
C HIS A 103 -13.74 -1.88 -13.89
N LEU A 104 -14.81 -1.14 -13.59
CA LEU A 104 -14.74 0.05 -12.75
C LEU A 104 -14.17 -0.28 -11.37
N LEU A 105 -14.65 -1.36 -10.75
CA LEU A 105 -14.15 -1.81 -9.45
C LEU A 105 -12.67 -2.20 -9.50
N ILE A 106 -12.17 -2.80 -10.58
CA ILE A 106 -10.72 -3.06 -10.75
C ILE A 106 -9.93 -1.75 -10.76
N ILE A 107 -10.38 -0.75 -11.53
CA ILE A 107 -9.72 0.56 -11.63
C ILE A 107 -9.68 1.24 -10.27
N ILE A 108 -10.83 1.32 -9.59
CA ILE A 108 -10.95 1.90 -8.25
C ILE A 108 -10.05 1.17 -7.25
N SER A 109 -10.03 -0.16 -7.28
CA SER A 109 -9.18 -0.96 -6.39
C SER A 109 -7.71 -0.62 -6.58
N LYS A 110 -7.26 -0.49 -7.84
CA LYS A 110 -5.89 -0.07 -8.12
C LYS A 110 -5.60 1.35 -7.66
N MET A 111 -6.53 2.29 -7.83
CA MET A 111 -6.39 3.66 -7.34
C MET A 111 -6.24 3.70 -5.81
N VAL A 112 -7.06 2.95 -5.08
CA VAL A 112 -6.99 2.84 -3.61
C VAL A 112 -5.64 2.25 -3.20
N MET A 113 -5.17 1.21 -3.88
CA MET A 113 -3.84 0.63 -3.63
C MET A 113 -2.70 1.64 -3.87
N ILE A 114 -2.72 2.38 -4.98
CA ILE A 114 -1.71 3.41 -5.28
C ILE A 114 -1.76 4.53 -4.23
N GLY A 115 -2.97 4.93 -3.81
CA GLY A 115 -3.15 5.91 -2.74
C GLY A 115 -2.48 5.45 -1.45
N GLU A 116 -2.72 4.20 -1.05
CA GLU A 116 -2.11 3.61 0.15
C GLU A 116 -0.58 3.52 0.04
N ASP A 117 -0.05 3.06 -1.10
CA ASP A 117 1.39 3.03 -1.37
C ASP A 117 2.02 4.42 -1.28
N ASN A 118 1.36 5.45 -1.82
CA ASN A 118 1.86 6.83 -1.74
C ASN A 118 1.90 7.33 -0.28
N LEU A 119 0.89 7.03 0.53
CA LEU A 119 0.88 7.36 1.97
C LEU A 119 2.02 6.67 2.72
N ILE A 120 2.35 5.43 2.33
CA ILE A 120 3.49 4.68 2.89
C ILE A 120 4.82 5.33 2.49
N ILE A 121 4.99 5.71 1.21
CA ILE A 121 6.20 6.37 0.70
C ILE A 121 6.40 7.76 1.32
N GLU A 122 5.32 8.50 1.55
CA GLU A 122 5.28 9.79 2.23
C GLU A 122 5.48 9.64 3.74
N GLY A 123 5.36 8.42 4.26
CA GLY A 123 5.56 8.10 5.66
C GLY A 123 4.40 8.45 6.58
N MET A 124 3.23 8.75 6.01
CA MET A 124 1.99 9.00 6.72
C MET A 124 1.25 7.72 7.12
N LEU A 125 1.52 6.60 6.44
CA LEU A 125 0.96 5.30 6.76
C LEU A 125 2.08 4.28 7.02
N HIS A 126 1.99 3.58 8.14
CA HIS A 126 2.88 2.45 8.42
C HIS A 126 2.52 1.28 7.53
N LYS A 127 3.55 0.60 7.00
CA LYS A 127 3.38 -0.53 6.07
C LYS A 127 2.57 -1.68 6.67
N GLU A 128 2.66 -1.91 7.98
CA GLU A 128 1.89 -2.94 8.68
C GLU A 128 0.40 -2.60 8.78
N LYS A 129 0.06 -1.31 8.83
CA LYS A 129 -1.33 -0.81 8.84
C LYS A 129 -1.93 -0.74 7.43
N ALA A 130 -1.14 -1.06 6.40
CA ALA A 130 -1.58 -1.07 5.02
C ALA A 130 -2.40 -2.33 4.71
N LYS A 131 -3.71 -2.15 4.44
CA LYS A 131 -4.63 -3.24 4.09
C LYS A 131 -4.20 -3.96 2.81
N PHE A 132 -3.56 -3.27 1.87
CA PHE A 132 -3.17 -3.84 0.58
C PHE A 132 -1.72 -4.32 0.52
N ARG A 133 -1.00 -4.35 1.67
CA ARG A 133 0.42 -4.72 1.75
C ARG A 133 0.74 -6.01 1.00
N ASP A 134 -0.06 -7.04 1.24
CA ASP A 134 0.18 -8.40 0.71
C ASP A 134 -0.41 -8.59 -0.70
N LEU A 135 -1.05 -7.54 -1.25
CA LEU A 135 -1.72 -7.52 -2.55
C LEU A 135 -1.05 -6.55 -3.54
N GLN A 136 0.12 -5.98 -3.25
CA GLN A 136 0.77 -4.95 -4.08
C GLN A 136 1.00 -5.36 -5.56
N GLY A 137 1.02 -6.66 -5.87
CA GLY A 137 1.10 -7.21 -7.24
C GLY A 137 -0.22 -7.68 -7.85
N ALA A 138 -1.33 -7.61 -7.12
CA ALA A 138 -2.61 -8.19 -7.53
C ALA A 138 -3.15 -7.61 -8.84
N ILE A 139 -2.99 -6.29 -9.02
CA ILE A 139 -3.44 -5.56 -10.21
C ILE A 139 -2.20 -4.91 -10.84
N PRO A 140 -1.52 -5.62 -11.77
CA PRO A 140 -0.40 -5.05 -12.50
C PRO A 140 -0.87 -3.93 -13.44
N PHE A 141 0.04 -3.04 -13.82
CA PHE A 141 -0.29 -1.87 -14.65
C PHE A 141 -0.92 -2.24 -16.00
N ALA A 142 -0.48 -3.34 -16.63
CA ALA A 142 -1.09 -3.84 -17.86
C ALA A 142 -2.57 -4.23 -17.68
N VAL A 143 -2.93 -4.83 -16.54
CA VAL A 143 -4.33 -5.18 -16.24
C VAL A 143 -5.17 -3.92 -16.00
N LEU A 144 -4.59 -2.87 -15.40
CA LEU A 144 -5.26 -1.58 -15.26
C LEU A 144 -5.55 -0.94 -16.63
N ILE A 145 -4.59 -0.94 -17.56
CA ILE A 145 -4.80 -0.47 -18.93
C ILE A 145 -5.92 -1.27 -19.61
N ILE A 146 -5.85 -2.61 -19.55
CA ILE A 146 -6.85 -3.48 -20.16
C ILE A 146 -8.22 -3.24 -19.52
N ALA A 147 -8.33 -3.16 -18.20
CA ALA A 147 -9.58 -2.87 -17.51
C ALA A 147 -10.16 -1.50 -17.91
N SER A 148 -9.30 -0.50 -18.15
CA SER A 148 -9.73 0.82 -18.61
C SER A 148 -10.28 0.78 -20.04
N LEU A 149 -9.61 0.05 -20.94
CA LEU A 149 -10.09 -0.18 -22.30
C LEU A 149 -11.39 -1.00 -22.31
N MET A 150 -11.46 -2.07 -21.52
CA MET A 150 -12.65 -2.92 -21.42
C MET A 150 -13.81 -2.18 -20.76
N PHE A 151 -13.57 -1.29 -19.81
CA PHE A 151 -14.60 -0.41 -19.24
C PHE A 151 -15.21 0.49 -20.32
N ILE A 152 -14.38 1.12 -21.15
CA ILE A 152 -14.85 1.94 -22.29
C ILE A 152 -15.66 1.09 -23.27
N LEU A 153 -15.15 -0.08 -23.67
CA LEU A 153 -15.86 -0.98 -24.60
C LEU A 153 -17.18 -1.51 -24.00
N SER A 154 -17.19 -1.88 -22.72
CA SER A 154 -18.40 -2.35 -22.02
C SER A 154 -19.46 -1.26 -21.95
N LEU A 155 -19.04 -0.02 -21.72
CA LEU A 155 -19.94 1.12 -21.71
C LEU A 155 -20.54 1.35 -23.10
N THR A 156 -19.69 1.30 -24.12
CA THR A 156 -20.10 1.38 -25.52
C THR A 156 -21.16 0.28 -25.79
N VAL A 157 -20.87 -1.00 -25.57
CA VAL A 157 -21.86 -2.06 -25.74
C VAL A 157 -23.16 -1.80 -24.94
N SER A 158 -23.05 -1.32 -23.70
CA SER A 158 -24.20 -1.03 -22.83
C SER A 158 -25.08 0.12 -23.34
N VAL A 159 -24.49 1.20 -23.86
CA VAL A 159 -25.24 2.33 -24.43
C VAL A 159 -25.91 1.93 -25.74
N SER A 160 -25.23 1.15 -26.59
CA SER A 160 -25.84 0.60 -27.82
C SER A 160 -27.00 -0.34 -27.49
N ALA A 161 -26.87 -1.17 -26.46
CA ALA A 161 -27.94 -2.01 -25.97
C ALA A 161 -29.14 -1.20 -25.44
N LEU A 162 -28.87 -0.14 -24.67
CA LEU A 162 -29.92 0.74 -24.14
C LEU A 162 -30.75 1.35 -25.26
N ASP A 163 -30.08 1.81 -26.32
CA ASP A 163 -30.72 2.45 -27.48
C ASP A 163 -31.61 1.47 -28.24
N LYS A 164 -31.20 0.20 -28.37
CA LYS A 164 -32.03 -0.88 -28.97
C LYS A 164 -33.25 -1.22 -28.13
N VAL A 165 -33.10 -1.28 -26.79
CA VAL A 165 -34.18 -1.66 -25.87
C VAL A 165 -35.18 -0.51 -25.66
N LEU A 166 -34.70 0.72 -25.69
CA LEU A 166 -35.49 1.94 -25.54
C LEU A 166 -35.29 2.87 -26.73
N PRO A 167 -35.80 2.52 -27.94
CA PRO A 167 -35.66 3.34 -29.12
C PRO A 167 -36.16 4.76 -28.87
N GLY A 168 -35.29 5.75 -29.10
CA GLY A 168 -35.60 7.17 -28.91
C GLY A 168 -35.15 7.80 -27.59
N LEU A 169 -34.51 7.04 -26.69
CA LEU A 169 -33.99 7.58 -25.43
C LEU A 169 -32.57 8.18 -25.54
N VAL A 170 -31.74 7.67 -26.46
CA VAL A 170 -30.34 8.12 -26.61
C VAL A 170 -30.09 8.78 -27.97
N PHE A 171 -30.49 8.18 -29.10
CA PHE A 171 -30.41 8.82 -30.42
C PHE A 171 -31.56 8.41 -31.35
N GLN A 172 -32.22 9.38 -32.01
CA GLN A 172 -33.01 9.14 -33.24
C GLN A 172 -32.09 9.05 -34.47
N LEU A 173 -30.96 8.35 -34.37
CA LEU A 173 -30.09 8.15 -35.53
C LEU A 173 -30.56 6.89 -36.26
N HIS A 174 -31.02 7.10 -37.49
CA HIS A 174 -31.52 6.12 -38.44
C HIS A 174 -30.68 4.83 -38.56
N ASP A 175 -31.36 3.79 -39.03
CA ASP A 175 -31.07 2.35 -39.08
C ASP A 175 -29.72 1.85 -39.69
N GLU A 176 -28.70 2.69 -39.93
CA GLU A 176 -27.53 2.28 -40.74
C GLU A 176 -26.14 2.52 -40.14
N VAL A 177 -26.02 2.98 -38.88
CA VAL A 177 -24.67 3.16 -38.29
C VAL A 177 -24.09 1.81 -37.85
N ASN A 178 -23.20 1.25 -38.66
CA ASN A 178 -22.42 0.06 -38.30
C ASN A 178 -21.68 0.28 -36.97
N PHE A 179 -21.61 -0.75 -36.12
CA PHE A 179 -20.98 -0.71 -34.80
C PHE A 179 -19.57 -0.13 -34.79
N SER A 180 -18.77 -0.35 -35.84
CA SER A 180 -17.44 0.25 -35.98
C SER A 180 -17.48 1.78 -36.00
N ASN A 181 -18.42 2.37 -36.75
CA ASN A 181 -18.59 3.82 -36.83
C ASN A 181 -19.11 4.37 -35.50
N TRP A 182 -19.99 3.61 -34.86
CA TRP A 182 -20.52 3.96 -33.54
C TRP A 182 -19.43 3.93 -32.45
N LEU A 183 -18.58 2.90 -32.44
CA LEU A 183 -17.41 2.79 -31.57
C LEU A 183 -16.42 3.95 -31.80
N ILE A 184 -16.12 4.27 -33.06
CA ILE A 184 -15.24 5.40 -33.41
C ILE A 184 -15.84 6.72 -32.90
N MET A 185 -17.13 6.95 -33.12
CA MET A 185 -17.82 8.13 -32.57
C MET A 185 -17.73 8.19 -31.05
N MET A 186 -17.99 7.08 -30.35
CA MET A 186 -17.89 7.03 -28.90
C MET A 186 -16.46 7.27 -28.41
N ILE A 187 -15.44 6.68 -29.03
CA ILE A 187 -14.03 6.91 -28.68
C ILE A 187 -13.65 8.38 -28.87
N LEU A 188 -14.00 8.97 -30.02
CA LEU A 188 -13.74 10.37 -30.33
C LEU A 188 -14.47 11.32 -29.38
N GLN A 189 -15.60 10.89 -28.85
CA GLN A 189 -16.43 11.67 -27.93
C GLN A 189 -16.09 11.46 -26.44
N ILE A 190 -15.50 10.33 -26.05
CA ILE A 190 -15.08 10.03 -24.66
C ILE A 190 -13.79 10.76 -24.33
N LEU A 191 -12.89 10.89 -25.31
CA LEU A 191 -11.73 11.74 -25.14
C LEU A 191 -12.18 13.21 -25.21
N PRO A 192 -11.68 14.10 -24.34
CA PRO A 192 -11.99 15.54 -24.37
C PRO A 192 -11.39 16.25 -25.61
N PHE A 193 -11.14 15.49 -26.68
CA PHE A 193 -10.53 15.93 -27.92
C PHE A 193 -11.53 16.61 -28.85
N SER A 194 -12.83 16.32 -28.77
CA SER A 194 -13.81 16.95 -29.68
C SER A 194 -13.87 18.48 -29.50
N GLU A 195 -13.73 18.96 -28.27
CA GLU A 195 -13.62 20.39 -27.95
C GLU A 195 -12.24 20.96 -28.36
N PHE A 196 -11.19 20.14 -28.33
CA PHE A 196 -9.83 20.53 -28.69
C PHE A 196 -9.58 20.60 -30.21
N PHE A 197 -10.27 19.78 -30.99
CA PHE A 197 -10.13 19.70 -32.45
C PHE A 197 -11.14 20.55 -33.22
N ASN A 198 -12.01 21.30 -32.52
CA ASN A 198 -12.97 22.20 -33.16
C ASN A 198 -13.79 21.48 -34.25
N LEU A 199 -14.14 20.21 -34.02
CA LEU A 199 -15.00 19.45 -34.92
C LEU A 199 -16.38 20.11 -34.83
N ASP A 200 -16.72 20.87 -35.87
CA ASP A 200 -17.92 21.71 -35.94
C ASP A 200 -19.20 20.86 -35.99
N MET A 201 -19.60 20.36 -34.83
CA MET A 201 -20.84 19.62 -34.62
C MET A 201 -22.06 20.56 -34.58
N ASN A 202 -21.86 21.88 -34.65
CA ASN A 202 -22.93 22.88 -34.53
C ASN A 202 -23.88 22.91 -35.73
N ASN A 203 -23.52 22.30 -36.86
CA ASN A 203 -24.37 22.25 -38.05
C ASN A 203 -25.35 21.06 -38.06
N MET A 204 -25.37 20.22 -37.02
CA MET A 204 -26.43 19.21 -36.87
C MET A 204 -27.63 19.79 -36.09
N PRO A 205 -28.85 19.79 -36.67
CA PRO A 205 -30.04 20.27 -35.98
C PRO A 205 -30.34 19.40 -34.74
N LEU A 206 -30.08 19.95 -33.55
CA LEU A 206 -30.34 19.30 -32.27
C LEU A 206 -31.84 19.36 -31.93
N HIS A 207 -32.52 18.22 -32.01
CA HIS A 207 -33.91 18.08 -31.54
C HIS A 207 -33.98 18.16 -29.99
N PRO A 208 -35.01 18.76 -29.36
CA PRO A 208 -35.08 18.95 -27.90
C PRO A 208 -35.03 17.67 -27.06
N THR A 209 -35.43 16.52 -27.62
CA THR A 209 -35.32 15.19 -26.99
C THR A 209 -33.88 14.69 -26.89
N LEU A 210 -32.93 15.28 -27.64
CA LEU A 210 -31.48 15.05 -27.45
C LEU A 210 -30.95 15.66 -26.14
N THR A 211 -31.69 16.51 -25.43
CA THR A 211 -31.15 17.19 -24.23
C THR A 211 -30.94 16.25 -23.03
N TYR A 212 -31.83 15.28 -22.80
CA TYR A 212 -31.66 14.32 -21.70
C TYR A 212 -30.63 13.24 -22.03
N GLY A 213 -30.66 12.69 -23.25
CA GLY A 213 -29.65 11.76 -23.74
C GLY A 213 -28.26 12.39 -23.76
N SER A 214 -28.14 13.65 -24.19
CA SER A 214 -26.86 14.36 -24.19
C SER A 214 -26.34 14.65 -22.77
N ALA A 215 -27.21 14.98 -21.82
CA ALA A 215 -26.81 15.16 -20.41
C ALA A 215 -26.30 13.85 -19.78
N LEU A 216 -26.99 12.72 -20.01
CA LEU A 216 -26.56 11.41 -19.53
C LEU A 216 -25.21 11.00 -20.16
N VAL A 217 -25.10 11.14 -21.48
CA VAL A 217 -23.86 10.86 -22.22
C VAL A 217 -22.72 11.76 -21.73
N MET A 218 -22.98 13.04 -21.47
CA MET A 218 -22.00 13.98 -20.92
C MET A 218 -21.57 13.58 -19.49
N GLY A 219 -22.53 13.21 -18.63
CA GLY A 219 -22.23 12.74 -17.27
C GLY A 219 -21.38 11.48 -17.26
N ILE A 220 -21.68 10.54 -18.15
CA ILE A 220 -20.87 9.34 -18.37
C ILE A 220 -19.45 9.74 -18.81
N LYS A 221 -19.30 10.53 -19.88
CA LYS A 221 -17.99 10.99 -20.39
C LYS A 221 -17.15 11.65 -19.31
N LEU A 222 -17.75 12.57 -18.55
CA LEU A 222 -17.08 13.27 -17.47
C LEU A 222 -16.62 12.30 -16.39
N THR A 223 -17.44 11.30 -16.04
CA THR A 223 -17.08 10.26 -15.07
C THR A 223 -15.90 9.41 -15.55
N ILE A 224 -15.91 8.93 -16.80
CA ILE A 224 -14.77 8.18 -17.37
C ILE A 224 -13.51 9.06 -17.37
N GLY A 225 -13.65 10.29 -17.87
CA GLY A 225 -12.55 11.25 -17.96
C GLY A 225 -11.91 11.47 -16.60
N VAL A 226 -12.71 11.71 -15.56
CA VAL A 226 -12.23 11.88 -14.18
C VAL A 226 -11.52 10.63 -13.67
N ILE A 227 -12.09 9.43 -13.87
CA ILE A 227 -11.50 8.17 -13.37
C ILE A 227 -10.16 7.88 -14.07
N VAL A 228 -10.13 7.95 -15.40
CA VAL A 228 -8.93 7.68 -16.19
C VAL A 228 -7.86 8.72 -15.89
N TYR A 229 -8.22 10.01 -15.89
CA TYR A 229 -7.31 11.10 -15.54
C TYR A 229 -6.73 10.92 -14.13
N SER A 230 -7.59 10.68 -13.13
CA SER A 230 -7.16 10.50 -11.74
C SER A 230 -6.21 9.31 -11.59
N THR A 231 -6.51 8.20 -12.27
CA THR A 231 -5.65 7.02 -12.30
C THR A 231 -4.28 7.34 -12.89
N ILE A 232 -4.23 8.01 -14.05
CA ILE A 232 -2.99 8.42 -14.71
C ILE A 232 -2.21 9.37 -13.79
N MET A 233 -2.85 10.38 -13.22
CA MET A 233 -2.20 11.37 -12.34
C MET A 233 -1.64 10.73 -11.07
N LEU A 234 -2.36 9.79 -10.45
CA LEU A 234 -1.85 9.03 -9.30
C LEU A 234 -0.64 8.18 -9.69
N GLN A 235 -0.67 7.55 -10.85
CA GLN A 235 0.46 6.77 -11.35
C GLN A 235 1.68 7.64 -11.66
N LEU A 236 1.49 8.81 -12.28
CA LEU A 236 2.54 9.78 -12.53
C LEU A 236 3.13 10.33 -11.22
N LYS A 237 2.28 10.62 -10.22
CA LYS A 237 2.72 11.01 -8.88
C LYS A 237 3.61 9.92 -8.25
N GLN A 238 3.17 8.66 -8.30
CA GLN A 238 3.94 7.52 -7.79
C GLN A 238 5.30 7.38 -8.51
N ILE A 239 5.32 7.44 -9.84
CA ILE A 239 6.56 7.38 -10.64
C ILE A 239 7.49 8.53 -10.27
N LYS A 240 6.96 9.75 -10.11
CA LYS A 240 7.75 10.91 -9.69
C LYS A 240 8.37 10.70 -8.31
N GLN A 241 7.60 10.18 -7.36
CA GLN A 241 8.11 9.90 -6.01
C GLN A 241 9.20 8.82 -6.00
N ILE A 242 9.02 7.76 -6.78
CA ILE A 242 10.03 6.71 -6.96
C ILE A 242 11.31 7.31 -7.56
N LYS A 243 11.18 8.14 -8.61
CA LYS A 243 12.33 8.82 -9.23
C LYS A 243 13.04 9.75 -8.26
N LEU A 244 12.30 10.53 -7.47
CA LEU A 244 12.88 11.41 -6.44
C LEU A 244 13.61 10.62 -5.37
N LEU A 245 13.07 9.46 -4.98
CA LEU A 245 13.72 8.58 -4.02
C LEU A 245 15.00 7.96 -4.59
N ILE A 246 14.99 7.49 -5.83
CA ILE A 246 16.19 6.99 -6.54
C ILE A 246 17.24 8.10 -6.63
N LYS A 247 16.83 9.30 -7.06
CA LYS A 247 17.71 10.47 -7.12
C LYS A 247 18.27 10.86 -5.76
N ALA A 248 17.56 10.57 -4.67
CA ALA A 248 18.10 10.80 -3.33
C ALA A 248 19.33 9.92 -3.07
N PHE A 249 19.37 8.67 -3.54
CA PHE A 249 20.58 7.83 -3.45
C PHE A 249 21.77 8.37 -4.25
N GLU A 250 21.49 9.10 -5.33
CA GLU A 250 22.50 9.76 -6.18
C GLU A 250 22.99 11.10 -5.60
N SER A 251 22.24 11.71 -4.69
CA SER A 251 22.56 13.02 -4.12
C SER A 251 23.43 12.88 -2.88
N ASP A 252 24.57 13.57 -2.88
CA ASP A 252 25.48 13.52 -1.75
C ASP A 252 24.91 14.08 -0.45
N GLU A 253 23.93 14.99 -0.55
CA GLU A 253 23.29 15.69 0.57
C GLU A 253 22.27 14.83 1.34
N SER A 254 21.89 13.67 0.80
CA SER A 254 20.92 12.80 1.46
C SER A 254 21.51 12.08 2.67
N ASP A 255 20.87 12.25 3.83
CA ASP A 255 21.22 11.50 5.03
C ASP A 255 20.88 10.01 4.85
N ILE A 256 21.88 9.15 5.02
CA ILE A 256 21.72 7.69 4.94
C ILE A 256 20.70 7.20 5.97
N GLN A 257 20.65 7.78 7.18
CA GLN A 257 19.67 7.40 8.20
C GLN A 257 18.25 7.68 7.73
N TYR A 258 18.03 8.82 7.08
CA TYR A 258 16.74 9.16 6.48
C TYR A 258 16.36 8.17 5.37
N LEU A 259 17.30 7.78 4.51
CA LEU A 259 17.06 6.76 3.48
C LEU A 259 16.75 5.39 4.08
N GLN A 260 17.45 4.98 5.15
CA GLN A 260 17.18 3.74 5.88
C GLN A 260 15.79 3.71 6.50
N GLN A 261 15.36 4.82 7.12
CA GLN A 261 14.01 4.93 7.69
C GLN A 261 12.94 4.80 6.60
N ARG A 262 13.13 5.46 5.45
CA ARG A 262 12.19 5.33 4.33
C ARG A 262 12.21 3.95 3.68
N ALA A 263 13.35 3.28 3.69
CA ALA A 263 13.53 1.97 3.08
C ALA A 263 12.62 0.89 3.63
N THR A 264 12.35 0.93 4.95
CA THR A 264 11.40 0.02 5.62
C THR A 264 10.01 0.05 4.98
N ARG A 265 9.66 1.19 4.36
CA ARG A 265 8.37 1.49 3.75
C ARG A 265 8.38 1.30 2.24
N PHE A 266 9.49 0.88 1.62
CA PHE A 266 9.56 0.80 0.17
C PHE A 266 8.56 -0.21 -0.42
N PRO A 267 7.77 0.22 -1.42
CA PRO A 267 6.95 -0.71 -2.19
C PRO A 267 7.86 -1.64 -2.99
N SER A 268 7.32 -2.79 -3.37
CA SER A 268 8.09 -3.86 -4.04
C SER A 268 8.84 -3.39 -5.30
N ILE A 269 8.28 -2.43 -6.04
CA ILE A 269 8.91 -1.86 -7.23
C ILE A 269 10.21 -1.12 -6.92
N VAL A 270 10.25 -0.38 -5.81
CA VAL A 270 11.45 0.36 -5.37
C VAL A 270 12.52 -0.60 -4.88
N LYS A 271 12.13 -1.71 -4.24
CA LYS A 271 13.07 -2.73 -3.79
C LYS A 271 13.89 -3.30 -4.95
N LYS A 272 13.25 -3.56 -6.09
CA LYS A 272 13.94 -4.02 -7.30
C LYS A 272 14.96 -2.99 -7.79
N GLU A 273 14.57 -1.72 -7.85
CA GLU A 273 15.48 -0.65 -8.25
C GLU A 273 16.61 -0.45 -7.23
N LEU A 274 16.35 -0.61 -5.92
CA LEU A 274 17.38 -0.54 -4.89
C LEU A 274 18.44 -1.65 -5.07
N ILE A 275 18.02 -2.87 -5.39
CA ILE A 275 18.95 -3.96 -5.74
C ILE A 275 19.73 -3.59 -7.00
N ASN A 276 19.07 -3.10 -8.06
CA ASN A 276 19.76 -2.71 -9.29
C ASN A 276 20.80 -1.61 -9.04
N LEU A 277 20.46 -0.61 -8.23
CA LEU A 277 21.37 0.46 -7.83
C LEU A 277 22.58 -0.12 -7.09
N ALA A 278 22.36 -1.00 -6.10
CA ALA A 278 23.42 -1.64 -5.34
C ALA A 278 24.38 -2.47 -6.20
N LEU A 279 23.88 -3.09 -7.28
CA LEU A 279 24.66 -4.04 -8.09
C LEU A 279 25.30 -3.44 -9.34
N THR A 280 24.67 -2.44 -9.96
CA THR A 280 25.00 -2.04 -11.34
C THR A 280 25.19 -0.55 -11.55
N HIS A 281 24.90 0.30 -10.55
CA HIS A 281 25.06 1.75 -10.73
C HIS A 281 26.53 2.09 -11.01
N PRO A 282 26.86 2.99 -11.97
CA PRO A 282 28.24 3.27 -12.34
C PRO A 282 29.05 3.90 -11.19
N ASP A 283 28.41 4.77 -10.41
CA ASP A 283 29.03 5.44 -9.26
C ASP A 283 29.09 4.51 -8.04
N PRO A 284 30.30 4.21 -7.50
CA PRO A 284 30.48 3.37 -6.32
C PRO A 284 29.87 3.92 -5.03
N GLU A 285 29.83 5.25 -4.83
CA GLU A 285 29.23 5.81 -3.60
C GLU A 285 27.71 5.62 -3.59
N VAL A 286 27.07 5.68 -4.76
CA VAL A 286 25.64 5.34 -4.89
C VAL A 286 25.41 3.85 -4.62
N ARG A 287 26.29 2.96 -5.12
CA ARG A 287 26.22 1.51 -4.82
C ARG A 287 26.36 1.27 -3.31
N LYS A 288 27.35 1.91 -2.67
CA LYS A 288 27.59 1.85 -1.23
C LYS A 288 26.37 2.27 -0.42
N ARG A 289 25.75 3.42 -0.75
CA ARG A 289 24.52 3.91 -0.12
C ARG A 289 23.37 2.92 -0.30
N ALA A 290 23.18 2.40 -1.50
CA ALA A 290 22.14 1.40 -1.78
C ALA A 290 22.36 0.11 -0.98
N ILE A 291 23.60 -0.38 -0.87
CA ILE A 291 23.98 -1.54 -0.04
C ILE A 291 23.68 -1.28 1.44
N LEU A 292 24.03 -0.10 1.97
CA LEU A 292 23.77 0.27 3.36
C LEU A 292 22.27 0.37 3.71
N VAL A 293 21.44 0.66 2.71
CA VAL A 293 20.00 0.81 2.88
C VAL A 293 19.24 -0.50 2.63
N ALA A 294 19.76 -1.40 1.81
CA ALA A 294 19.10 -2.65 1.44
C ALA A 294 18.63 -3.53 2.63
N PRO A 295 19.38 -3.68 3.74
CA PRO A 295 18.93 -4.43 4.92
C PRO A 295 17.67 -3.86 5.56
N HIS A 296 17.45 -2.56 5.42
CA HIS A 296 16.29 -1.89 5.98
C HIS A 296 15.06 -1.99 5.06
N ALA A 297 15.18 -2.49 3.82
CA ALA A 297 14.11 -2.55 2.83
C ALA A 297 13.33 -3.89 2.78
N PRO A 298 13.21 -4.62 3.89
CA PRO A 298 13.00 -6.09 3.95
C PRO A 298 13.08 -6.81 2.58
N ILE A 299 14.27 -6.86 1.98
CA ILE A 299 14.49 -7.42 0.64
C ILE A 299 15.09 -8.81 0.79
N ILE A 300 14.23 -9.83 0.84
CA ILE A 300 14.68 -11.24 1.01
C ILE A 300 15.55 -11.71 -0.17
N SER A 301 15.37 -11.13 -1.37
CA SER A 301 16.17 -11.46 -2.55
C SER A 301 17.54 -10.78 -2.60
N PHE A 302 17.85 -9.83 -1.71
CA PHE A 302 19.11 -9.08 -1.75
C PHE A 302 20.33 -9.98 -1.53
N PRO A 303 20.39 -10.88 -0.51
CA PRO A 303 21.54 -11.77 -0.33
C PRO A 303 21.85 -12.59 -1.57
N GLN A 304 20.83 -13.22 -2.15
CA GLN A 304 20.98 -14.03 -3.36
C GLN A 304 21.50 -13.20 -4.55
N ALA A 305 20.87 -12.06 -4.82
CA ALA A 305 21.21 -11.22 -5.96
C ALA A 305 22.62 -10.63 -5.83
N PHE A 306 23.02 -10.24 -4.62
CA PHE A 306 24.35 -9.68 -4.34
C PHE A 306 25.44 -10.74 -4.44
N ILE A 307 25.27 -11.91 -3.81
CA ILE A 307 26.24 -13.01 -3.89
C ILE A 307 26.38 -13.50 -5.33
N TYR A 308 25.29 -13.61 -6.08
CA TYR A 308 25.34 -14.00 -7.49
C TYR A 308 26.20 -13.04 -8.34
N ASN A 309 26.21 -11.74 -8.03
CA ASN A 309 26.97 -10.74 -8.77
C ASN A 309 28.31 -10.35 -8.11
N LEU A 310 28.73 -11.03 -7.03
CA LEU A 310 29.88 -10.63 -6.22
C LEU A 310 31.19 -10.53 -7.03
N ASN A 311 31.43 -11.44 -7.97
CA ASN A 311 32.59 -11.41 -8.88
C ASN A 311 32.57 -10.26 -9.90
N ARG A 312 31.42 -9.63 -10.14
CA ARG A 312 31.31 -8.49 -11.07
C ARG A 312 31.66 -7.17 -10.40
N GLU A 313 31.52 -7.07 -9.09
CA GLU A 313 31.97 -5.91 -8.33
C GLU A 313 33.50 -5.85 -8.39
N LYS A 314 34.04 -4.71 -8.79
CA LYS A 314 35.49 -4.50 -8.93
C LYS A 314 36.12 -4.04 -7.62
N GLN A 315 35.33 -3.37 -6.80
CA GLN A 315 35.77 -2.75 -5.55
C GLN A 315 35.61 -3.74 -4.38
N GLU A 316 36.74 -4.12 -3.78
CA GLU A 316 36.75 -5.10 -2.67
C GLU A 316 36.04 -4.59 -1.42
N ASP A 317 36.10 -3.28 -1.15
CA ASP A 317 35.40 -2.64 -0.04
C ASP A 317 33.87 -2.73 -0.18
N LEU A 318 33.33 -2.62 -1.40
CA LEU A 318 31.90 -2.84 -1.65
C LEU A 318 31.48 -4.30 -1.50
N LYS A 319 32.34 -5.25 -1.89
CA LYS A 319 32.10 -6.69 -1.65
C LYS A 319 32.02 -6.98 -0.16
N GLU A 320 33.02 -6.51 0.59
CA GLU A 320 33.08 -6.64 2.04
C GLU A 320 31.82 -6.04 2.67
N LEU A 321 31.50 -4.80 2.33
CA LEU A 321 30.35 -4.09 2.86
C LEU A 321 29.05 -4.86 2.60
N GLY A 322 28.82 -5.33 1.37
CA GLY A 322 27.61 -6.05 1.03
C GLY A 322 27.49 -7.39 1.75
N LEU A 323 28.58 -8.15 1.90
CA LEU A 323 28.56 -9.38 2.70
C LEU A 323 28.27 -9.12 4.18
N ARG A 324 28.82 -8.05 4.76
CA ARG A 324 28.49 -7.63 6.14
C ARG A 324 27.02 -7.25 6.28
N GLN A 325 26.45 -6.55 5.30
CA GLN A 325 25.02 -6.24 5.29
C GLN A 325 24.15 -7.49 5.14
N ILE A 326 24.60 -8.50 4.38
CA ILE A 326 23.92 -9.80 4.31
C ILE A 326 23.94 -10.51 5.67
N LEU A 327 25.08 -10.55 6.36
CA LEU A 327 25.16 -11.10 7.71
C LEU A 327 24.18 -10.41 8.67
N LYS A 328 24.03 -9.09 8.56
CA LYS A 328 23.05 -8.33 9.33
C LYS A 328 21.62 -8.77 9.03
N ILE A 329 21.26 -8.93 7.75
CA ILE A 329 19.95 -9.43 7.31
C ILE A 329 19.70 -10.85 7.86
N LEU A 330 20.68 -11.75 7.76
CA LEU A 330 20.54 -13.14 8.22
C LEU A 330 20.54 -13.28 9.75
N SER A 331 21.03 -12.26 10.46
CA SER A 331 20.97 -12.21 11.93
C SER A 331 19.66 -11.66 12.45
N ASP A 332 18.84 -11.05 11.59
CA ASP A 332 17.50 -10.59 11.94
C ASP A 332 16.56 -11.81 12.04
N SER A 333 16.01 -12.03 13.23
CA SER A 333 15.11 -13.16 13.53
C SER A 333 13.82 -13.14 12.70
N THR A 334 13.47 -12.00 12.11
CA THR A 334 12.29 -11.88 11.24
C THR A 334 12.50 -12.48 9.84
N VAL A 335 13.76 -12.70 9.44
CA VAL A 335 14.08 -13.19 8.09
C VAL A 335 14.01 -14.71 8.06
N VAL A 336 12.93 -15.24 7.50
CA VAL A 336 12.77 -16.66 7.23
C VAL A 336 13.18 -16.97 5.79
N LEU A 337 14.21 -17.80 5.63
CA LEU A 337 14.63 -18.32 4.33
C LEU A 337 14.07 -19.72 4.11
N ASP A 338 13.28 -19.89 3.05
CA ASP A 338 12.89 -21.21 2.61
C ASP A 338 14.10 -22.04 2.14
N GLU A 339 13.95 -23.36 2.16
CA GLU A 339 15.02 -24.30 1.79
C GLU A 339 15.54 -24.09 0.35
N THR A 340 14.66 -23.71 -0.58
CA THR A 340 15.05 -23.45 -1.98
C THR A 340 16.00 -22.26 -2.05
N ARG A 341 15.71 -21.17 -1.33
CA ARG A 341 16.56 -19.98 -1.25
C ARG A 341 17.88 -20.26 -0.55
N ARG A 342 17.86 -21.00 0.56
CA ARG A 342 19.11 -21.39 1.25
C ARG A 342 20.04 -22.17 0.34
N ASN A 343 19.51 -23.15 -0.38
CA ASN A 343 20.26 -23.92 -1.36
C ASN A 343 20.79 -23.05 -2.51
N GLN A 344 19.98 -22.12 -3.03
CA GLN A 344 20.43 -21.18 -4.07
C GLN A 344 21.56 -20.28 -3.58
N ILE A 345 21.46 -19.72 -2.37
CA ILE A 345 22.50 -18.85 -1.82
C ILE A 345 23.78 -19.64 -1.56
N SER A 346 23.72 -20.84 -0.95
CA SER A 346 24.89 -21.69 -0.72
C SER A 346 25.56 -22.10 -2.04
N ASN A 347 24.78 -22.48 -3.06
CA ASN A 347 25.33 -22.78 -4.39
C ASN A 347 26.06 -21.57 -5.01
N HIS A 348 25.52 -20.37 -4.86
CA HIS A 348 26.19 -19.15 -5.31
C HIS A 348 27.45 -18.85 -4.50
N LEU A 349 27.44 -19.03 -3.17
CA LEU A 349 28.63 -18.86 -2.33
C LEU A 349 29.75 -19.82 -2.75
N ASN A 350 29.44 -21.10 -2.87
CA ASN A 350 30.40 -22.11 -3.32
C ASN A 350 31.01 -21.76 -4.69
N PHE A 351 30.19 -21.28 -5.64
CA PHE A 351 30.70 -20.76 -6.91
C PHE A 351 31.62 -19.56 -6.73
N GLN A 352 31.26 -18.57 -5.90
CA GLN A 352 32.08 -17.38 -5.67
C GLN A 352 33.38 -17.68 -4.94
N ILE A 353 33.41 -18.63 -3.99
CA ILE A 353 34.64 -19.05 -3.28
C ILE A 353 35.71 -19.56 -4.25
N THR A 354 35.31 -20.19 -5.37
CA THR A 354 36.27 -20.63 -6.41
C THR A 354 36.86 -19.49 -7.24
N LYS A 355 36.34 -18.27 -7.11
CA LYS A 355 36.82 -17.08 -7.84
C LYS A 355 37.92 -16.37 -7.05
N LYS A 356 38.66 -15.50 -7.74
CA LYS A 356 39.71 -14.68 -7.13
C LYS A 356 39.07 -13.54 -6.33
N HIS A 357 38.96 -13.72 -5.03
CA HIS A 357 38.55 -12.71 -4.05
C HIS A 357 39.65 -12.50 -3.02
N SER A 358 39.60 -11.39 -2.27
CA SER A 358 40.47 -11.21 -1.12
C SER A 358 40.14 -12.20 0.01
N ASP A 359 41.11 -12.49 0.87
CA ASP A 359 40.94 -13.39 2.02
C ASP A 359 39.81 -12.94 2.95
N ILE A 360 39.64 -11.62 3.10
CA ILE A 360 38.57 -11.01 3.91
C ILE A 360 37.20 -11.36 3.33
N VAL A 361 37.02 -11.22 2.01
CA VAL A 361 35.77 -11.54 1.33
C VAL A 361 35.48 -13.05 1.41
N ILE A 362 36.50 -13.90 1.25
CA ILE A 362 36.35 -15.37 1.39
C ILE A 362 35.90 -15.73 2.82
N ARG A 363 36.55 -15.16 3.84
CA ARG A 363 36.15 -15.38 5.23
C ARG A 363 34.69 -14.97 5.48
N LEU A 364 34.28 -13.79 5.00
CA LEU A 364 32.90 -13.34 5.13
C LEU A 364 31.90 -14.23 4.38
N MET A 365 32.27 -14.82 3.24
CA MET A 365 31.41 -15.79 2.54
C MET A 365 31.18 -17.05 3.38
N HIS A 366 32.22 -17.55 4.06
CA HIS A 366 32.06 -18.68 4.99
C HIS A 366 31.19 -18.33 6.20
N GLU A 367 31.35 -17.13 6.77
CA GLU A 367 30.47 -16.64 7.85
C GLU A 367 29.00 -16.56 7.38
N VAL A 368 28.76 -16.10 6.15
CA VAL A 368 27.41 -16.06 5.56
C VAL A 368 26.85 -17.47 5.40
N GLU A 369 27.66 -18.43 4.92
CA GLU A 369 27.25 -19.82 4.77
C GLU A 369 26.90 -20.47 6.10
N GLU A 370 27.75 -20.31 7.12
CA GLU A 370 27.50 -20.78 8.48
C GLU A 370 26.21 -20.18 9.05
N LYS A 371 25.99 -18.88 8.82
CA LYS A 371 24.77 -18.21 9.26
C LYS A 371 23.53 -18.77 8.58
N ILE A 372 23.57 -19.02 7.27
CA ILE A 372 22.46 -19.63 6.52
C ILE A 372 22.13 -21.03 7.03
N LEU A 373 23.15 -21.84 7.34
CA LEU A 373 22.99 -23.19 7.85
C LEU A 373 22.45 -23.21 9.29
N SER A 374 22.81 -22.22 10.10
CA SER A 374 22.33 -22.06 11.47
C SER A 374 20.97 -21.35 11.58
N THR A 375 20.53 -20.61 10.55
CA THR A 375 19.19 -20.02 10.52
C THR A 375 18.16 -21.16 10.57
N PRO A 376 17.33 -21.23 11.63
CA PRO A 376 16.41 -22.34 11.83
C PRO A 376 15.48 -22.49 10.64
N ASN A 377 15.30 -23.73 10.19
CA ASN A 377 14.25 -24.06 9.24
C ASN A 377 12.92 -23.94 9.99
N HIS A 378 12.31 -22.76 10.00
CA HIS A 378 10.97 -22.61 10.55
C HIS A 378 9.99 -23.31 9.61
N GLN A 379 9.81 -24.62 9.80
CA GLN A 379 8.45 -25.14 9.77
C GLN A 379 7.70 -24.41 10.89
N PRO A 380 6.52 -23.82 10.62
CA PRO A 380 5.76 -23.14 11.66
C PRO A 380 5.46 -24.16 12.77
N THR A 381 6.22 -24.09 13.85
CA THR A 381 6.03 -24.91 15.04
C THR A 381 5.22 -24.06 16.00
N THR A 382 4.11 -24.63 16.47
CA THR A 382 3.05 -23.98 17.26
C THR A 382 3.44 -23.70 18.71
N GLU A 383 4.71 -23.87 19.11
CA GLU A 383 5.12 -23.72 20.51
C GLU A 383 5.92 -22.44 20.69
N ALA A 384 5.25 -21.42 21.25
CA ALA A 384 5.87 -20.16 21.62
C ALA A 384 6.95 -20.38 22.71
N PRO A 385 8.08 -19.67 22.67
CA PRO A 385 9.12 -19.77 23.68
C PRO A 385 8.58 -19.38 25.07
N MET A 386 8.88 -20.18 26.08
CA MET A 386 8.44 -19.95 27.47
C MET A 386 9.17 -18.73 28.05
N ILE A 387 8.45 -17.62 28.28
CA ILE A 387 8.99 -16.36 28.79
C ILE A 387 9.13 -16.39 30.32
N ASN A 388 10.33 -16.07 30.85
CA ASN A 388 10.56 -15.90 32.29
C ASN A 388 10.17 -14.49 32.75
N LEU A 389 9.08 -14.38 33.53
CA LEU A 389 8.59 -13.09 34.05
C LEU A 389 9.57 -12.36 34.96
N GLU A 390 10.44 -13.09 35.67
CA GLU A 390 11.38 -12.47 36.61
C GLU A 390 12.51 -11.73 35.87
N ASP A 391 13.03 -12.31 34.80
CA ASP A 391 14.02 -11.65 33.93
C ASP A 391 13.42 -10.43 33.23
N LEU A 392 12.15 -10.54 32.82
CA LEU A 392 11.41 -9.45 32.20
C LEU A 392 11.26 -8.27 33.16
N CYS A 393 10.83 -8.50 34.41
CA CYS A 393 10.66 -7.43 35.39
C CYS A 393 11.98 -6.83 35.91
N LYS A 394 13.09 -7.56 35.86
CA LYS A 394 14.43 -7.05 36.22
C LYS A 394 15.03 -6.17 35.12
N ASN A 395 14.88 -6.59 33.87
CA ASN A 395 15.59 -5.98 32.75
C ASN A 395 14.76 -4.95 31.96
N TYR A 396 13.44 -4.96 32.13
CA TYR A 396 12.52 -4.11 31.38
C TYR A 396 11.60 -3.30 32.30
N LYS A 397 11.22 -2.11 31.82
CA LYS A 397 10.10 -1.33 32.34
C LYS A 397 8.82 -1.87 31.70
N VAL A 398 7.93 -2.40 32.54
CA VAL A 398 6.75 -3.15 32.10
C VAL A 398 5.55 -2.23 31.99
N PHE A 399 4.88 -2.25 30.83
CA PHE A 399 3.66 -1.51 30.53
C PHE A 399 2.47 -2.46 30.38
N PHE A 400 1.30 -1.97 30.78
CA PHE A 400 0.01 -2.58 30.42
C PHE A 400 -0.81 -1.65 29.57
N ASP A 401 -1.55 -2.25 28.64
CA ASP A 401 -2.64 -1.63 27.92
C ASP A 401 -4.01 -2.00 28.56
N THR A 402 -5.07 -1.39 28.01
CA THR A 402 -6.45 -1.64 28.44
C THR A 402 -6.85 -3.10 28.24
N SER A 403 -6.43 -3.74 27.14
CA SER A 403 -6.81 -5.13 26.80
C SER A 403 -6.29 -6.14 27.83
N SER A 404 -5.04 -6.01 28.27
CA SER A 404 -4.43 -6.90 29.27
C SER A 404 -5.09 -6.81 30.62
N LEU A 405 -5.52 -5.61 31.01
CA LEU A 405 -6.20 -5.38 32.27
C LEU A 405 -7.64 -5.89 32.26
N MET A 406 -8.27 -5.99 31.09
CA MET A 406 -9.67 -6.42 30.94
C MET A 406 -9.86 -7.93 30.79
N GLN A 407 -8.79 -8.67 30.47
CA GLN A 407 -8.88 -10.10 30.20
C GLN A 407 -9.41 -10.89 31.42
N GLU A 408 -10.45 -11.71 31.23
CA GLU A 408 -11.15 -12.39 32.33
C GLU A 408 -10.21 -13.33 33.10
N ASP A 409 -9.43 -14.15 32.38
CA ASP A 409 -8.52 -15.14 32.96
C ASP A 409 -7.17 -14.59 33.43
N ALA A 410 -6.93 -13.28 33.30
CA ALA A 410 -5.65 -12.69 33.71
C ALA A 410 -5.41 -12.72 35.24
N GLY A 411 -6.41 -13.12 36.06
CA GLY A 411 -6.28 -13.16 37.51
C GLY A 411 -5.04 -13.92 37.99
N ASN A 412 -4.83 -15.14 37.48
CA ASN A 412 -3.67 -15.96 37.85
C ASN A 412 -2.34 -15.33 37.40
N PHE A 413 -2.34 -14.71 36.23
CA PHE A 413 -1.18 -13.99 35.72
C PHE A 413 -0.80 -12.82 36.62
N PHE A 414 -1.77 -11.98 37.02
CA PHE A 414 -1.52 -10.85 37.90
C PHE A 414 -1.08 -11.26 39.31
N LEU A 415 -1.60 -12.37 39.85
CA LEU A 415 -1.13 -12.92 41.12
C LEU A 415 0.36 -13.30 41.06
N ASN A 416 0.75 -14.04 40.02
CA ASN A 416 2.15 -14.40 39.80
C ASN A 416 3.04 -13.18 39.56
N LEU A 417 2.55 -12.21 38.77
CA LEU A 417 3.26 -10.97 38.49
C LEU A 417 3.49 -10.16 39.77
N VAL A 418 2.49 -10.05 40.64
CA VAL A 418 2.63 -9.36 41.93
C VAL A 418 3.75 -9.94 42.76
N ASP A 419 3.86 -11.27 42.83
CA ASP A 419 4.95 -11.91 43.58
C ASP A 419 6.32 -11.68 42.93
N VAL A 420 6.39 -11.61 41.61
CA VAL A 420 7.60 -11.21 40.88
C VAL A 420 7.96 -9.76 41.19
N LEU A 421 7.02 -8.81 41.08
CA LEU A 421 7.25 -7.39 41.34
C LEU A 421 7.76 -7.13 42.77
N LYS A 422 7.23 -7.87 43.76
CA LYS A 422 7.74 -7.85 45.14
C LYS A 422 9.21 -8.30 45.22
N ARG A 423 9.58 -9.39 44.54
CA ARG A 423 10.95 -9.92 44.55
C ARG A 423 11.93 -9.01 43.82
N THR A 424 11.51 -8.39 42.72
CA THR A 424 12.37 -7.54 41.89
C THR A 424 12.37 -6.07 42.31
N ASN A 425 11.47 -5.66 43.22
CA ASN A 425 11.21 -4.26 43.57
C ASN A 425 10.91 -3.39 42.32
N SER A 426 10.23 -3.98 41.34
CA SER A 426 9.83 -3.30 40.10
C SER A 426 8.42 -2.75 40.22
N LYS A 427 8.12 -1.72 39.43
CA LYS A 427 6.76 -1.18 39.27
C LYS A 427 6.31 -1.34 37.83
N ILE A 428 5.01 -1.53 37.67
CA ILE A 428 4.34 -1.46 36.37
C ILE A 428 4.07 0.01 36.06
N LEU A 429 4.36 0.40 34.83
CA LEU A 429 4.03 1.70 34.28
C LEU A 429 2.65 1.63 33.64
N LEU A 430 1.73 2.52 34.05
CA LEU A 430 0.39 2.58 33.51
C LEU A 430 0.09 3.98 32.98
N PRO A 431 -0.06 4.16 31.65
CA PRO A 431 -0.45 5.44 31.07
C PRO A 431 -1.81 5.91 31.60
N LYS A 432 -1.98 7.23 31.84
CA LYS A 432 -3.23 7.77 32.42
C LYS A 432 -4.42 7.49 31.51
N ARG A 433 -4.18 7.43 30.21
CA ARG A 433 -5.21 7.09 29.24
C ARG A 433 -5.83 5.70 29.42
N VAL A 434 -5.04 4.70 29.81
CA VAL A 434 -5.57 3.35 30.08
C VAL A 434 -6.58 3.41 31.23
N LEU A 435 -6.29 4.22 32.26
CA LEU A 435 -7.22 4.47 33.35
C LEU A 435 -8.50 5.18 32.88
N ASN A 436 -8.39 6.16 31.98
CA ASN A 436 -9.55 6.87 31.40
C ASN A 436 -10.43 5.95 30.56
N GLU A 437 -9.84 5.09 29.73
CA GLU A 437 -10.56 4.12 28.92
C GLU A 437 -11.29 3.08 29.78
N LEU A 438 -10.61 2.53 30.79
CA LEU A 438 -11.23 1.63 31.78
C LEU A 438 -12.39 2.31 32.52
N SER A 439 -12.20 3.57 32.95
CA SER A 439 -13.24 4.34 33.65
C SER A 439 -14.46 4.58 32.76
N ALA A 440 -14.25 5.04 31.53
CA ALA A 440 -15.32 5.29 30.56
C ALA A 440 -16.10 4.03 30.20
N GLN A 441 -15.42 2.89 30.03
CA GLN A 441 -16.07 1.62 29.71
C GLN A 441 -16.78 1.00 30.92
N SER A 442 -16.25 1.18 32.13
CA SER A 442 -16.88 0.69 33.37
C SER A 442 -18.21 1.39 33.68
N ALA A 443 -18.32 2.68 33.32
CA ALA A 443 -19.55 3.45 33.42
C ALA A 443 -20.66 2.92 32.49
N ASN A 444 -20.27 2.33 31.35
CA ASN A 444 -21.17 1.73 30.36
C ASN A 444 -21.46 0.23 30.62
N VAL A 445 -21.34 -0.23 31.88
CA VAL A 445 -21.72 -1.58 32.36
C VAL A 445 -20.76 -2.73 31.95
N SER A 446 -19.62 -2.48 31.31
CA SER A 446 -18.64 -3.54 31.00
C SER A 446 -18.08 -4.20 32.28
N SER A 447 -18.37 -5.49 32.49
CA SER A 447 -17.84 -6.30 33.59
C SER A 447 -16.31 -6.39 33.53
N ALA A 448 -15.76 -6.59 32.33
CA ALA A 448 -14.32 -6.66 32.08
C ALA A 448 -13.60 -5.35 32.46
N ALA A 449 -14.18 -4.19 32.16
CA ALA A 449 -13.60 -2.90 32.55
C ALA A 449 -13.62 -2.70 34.07
N LYS A 450 -14.68 -3.16 34.75
CA LYS A 450 -14.75 -3.16 36.22
C LYS A 450 -13.70 -4.08 36.85
N PHE A 451 -13.41 -5.23 36.24
CA PHE A 451 -12.30 -6.09 36.68
C PHE A 451 -10.94 -5.43 36.46
N GLY A 452 -10.74 -4.76 35.33
CA GLY A 452 -9.54 -3.97 35.05
C GLY A 452 -9.31 -2.88 36.10
N LEU A 453 -10.33 -2.10 36.46
CA LEU A 453 -10.23 -1.11 37.52
C LEU A 453 -9.86 -1.71 38.88
N LYS A 454 -10.49 -2.83 39.27
CA LYS A 454 -10.13 -3.53 40.52
C LYS A 454 -8.67 -3.98 40.55
N ARG A 455 -8.12 -4.42 39.40
CA ARG A 455 -6.70 -4.80 39.28
C ARG A 455 -5.79 -3.58 39.44
N VAL A 456 -6.14 -2.45 38.81
CA VAL A 456 -5.41 -1.19 38.97
C VAL A 456 -5.44 -0.72 40.43
N GLU A 457 -6.61 -0.75 41.09
CA GLU A 457 -6.75 -0.41 42.51
C GLU A 457 -5.89 -1.31 43.40
N LEU A 458 -5.87 -2.61 43.13
CA LEU A 458 -5.02 -3.57 43.86
C LEU A 458 -3.53 -3.24 43.70
N LEU A 459 -3.07 -2.98 42.48
CA LEU A 459 -1.67 -2.64 42.22
C LEU A 459 -1.27 -1.30 42.84
N ALA A 460 -2.15 -0.29 42.75
CA ALA A 460 -1.92 1.03 43.32
C ALA A 460 -1.90 1.00 44.85
N LYS A 461 -2.85 0.30 45.50
CA LYS A 461 -2.91 0.15 46.96
C LYS A 461 -1.61 -0.45 47.55
N ASN A 462 -0.95 -1.32 46.78
CA ASN A 462 0.28 -1.98 47.18
C ASN A 462 1.56 -1.30 46.65
N ASN A 463 1.46 -0.11 46.05
CA ASN A 463 2.59 0.66 45.51
C ASN A 463 3.41 -0.05 44.41
N TRP A 464 2.77 -0.95 43.63
CA TRP A 464 3.38 -1.63 42.48
C TRP A 464 3.03 -0.99 41.14
N LEU A 465 2.32 0.12 41.17
CA LEU A 465 1.91 0.91 40.01
C LEU A 465 2.58 2.27 40.05
N ASP A 466 3.08 2.72 38.90
CA ASP A 466 3.50 4.10 38.68
C ASP A 466 2.55 4.77 37.69
N LEU A 467 1.82 5.78 38.18
CA LEU A 467 0.84 6.58 37.44
C LEU A 467 1.43 7.93 36.98
N HIS A 468 2.66 8.25 37.37
CA HIS A 468 3.27 9.58 37.19
C HIS A 468 4.30 9.62 36.06
N TRP A 469 4.42 8.55 35.26
CA TRP A 469 5.46 8.41 34.24
C TRP A 469 5.44 9.51 33.16
N GLU A 470 4.27 10.09 32.83
CA GLU A 470 4.20 11.32 32.03
C GLU A 470 3.22 12.33 32.64
N GLU A 471 3.76 13.35 33.33
CA GLU A 471 2.96 14.47 33.88
C GLU A 471 2.24 15.29 32.79
N ASN A 472 2.74 15.24 31.55
CA ASN A 472 2.29 16.05 30.40
C ASN A 472 1.46 15.29 29.34
N GLU A 473 0.90 14.12 29.66
CA GLU A 473 -0.01 13.43 28.73
C GLU A 473 -1.25 14.33 28.48
N ILE A 474 -1.39 14.88 27.27
CA ILE A 474 -2.52 15.77 26.91
C ILE A 474 -3.79 14.92 26.81
N VAL A 475 -4.52 14.83 27.92
CA VAL A 475 -5.85 14.21 27.97
C VAL A 475 -6.89 15.26 27.56
N GLY A 476 -7.12 15.41 26.26
CA GLY A 476 -8.13 16.35 25.77
C GLY A 476 -7.90 16.85 24.34
N GLY A 477 -7.88 15.94 23.37
CA GLY A 477 -7.99 16.26 21.94
C GLY A 477 -9.18 15.50 21.35
N SER A 478 -9.88 16.09 20.38
CA SER A 478 -11.10 15.57 19.74
C SER A 478 -11.15 14.03 19.59
N LYS A 479 -12.34 13.44 19.71
CA LYS A 479 -12.67 11.99 19.62
C LYS A 479 -12.01 11.19 18.48
N ASN A 480 -11.36 11.83 17.51
CA ASN A 480 -10.80 11.22 16.30
C ASN A 480 -9.26 11.10 16.26
N PHE A 481 -8.53 11.63 17.25
CA PHE A 481 -7.05 11.60 17.27
C PHE A 481 -6.45 10.72 18.37
N ALA A 482 -7.29 9.87 18.96
CA ALA A 482 -6.98 9.21 20.20
C ALA A 482 -6.07 7.96 19.97
N ASP A 483 -6.29 7.16 18.94
CA ASP A 483 -5.71 5.81 18.86
C ASP A 483 -4.16 5.69 18.73
N PRO A 484 -3.36 6.67 18.24
CA PRO A 484 -1.91 6.51 18.12
C PRO A 484 -1.10 6.93 19.37
N VAL A 485 -1.74 7.32 20.48
CA VAL A 485 -1.02 7.89 21.63
C VAL A 485 -0.21 6.83 22.40
N PHE A 486 -0.75 5.61 22.59
CA PHE A 486 -0.05 4.55 23.32
C PHE A 486 1.23 4.07 22.59
N PRO A 487 1.20 3.75 21.28
CA PRO A 487 2.42 3.46 20.52
C PRO A 487 3.41 4.62 20.52
N MET A 488 2.93 5.87 20.45
CA MET A 488 3.81 7.05 20.45
C MET A 488 4.56 7.19 21.78
N VAL A 489 3.89 7.02 22.92
CA VAL A 489 4.52 7.03 24.25
C VAL A 489 5.52 5.89 24.39
N PHE A 490 5.15 4.69 23.93
CA PHE A 490 6.03 3.52 23.96
C PHE A 490 7.29 3.72 23.10
N ILE A 491 7.14 4.17 21.85
CA ILE A 491 8.25 4.44 20.92
C ILE A 491 9.18 5.54 21.44
N LYS A 492 8.61 6.64 21.95
CA LYS A 492 9.39 7.76 22.51
C LYS A 492 10.31 7.29 23.66
N ASN A 493 9.81 6.40 24.51
CA ASN A 493 10.54 5.92 25.69
C ASN A 493 11.46 4.72 25.38
N ARG A 494 11.23 3.98 24.28
CA ARG A 494 12.05 2.83 23.85
C ARG A 494 13.50 3.20 23.55
N LEU A 495 13.78 4.46 23.23
CA LEU A 495 15.15 4.95 23.00
C LEU A 495 15.93 5.19 24.30
N GLN A 496 15.24 5.33 25.44
CA GLN A 496 15.85 5.68 26.73
C GLN A 496 15.83 4.52 27.72
N HIS A 497 14.90 3.57 27.52
CA HIS A 497 14.67 2.46 28.43
C HIS A 497 14.41 1.16 27.68
N ASN A 498 14.80 0.04 28.27
CA ASN A 498 14.35 -1.29 27.84
C ASN A 498 12.88 -1.44 28.25
N LEU A 499 11.97 -1.41 27.28
CA LEU A 499 10.53 -1.48 27.53
C LEU A 499 9.96 -2.86 27.21
N CYS A 500 8.99 -3.29 28.00
CA CYS A 500 8.19 -4.47 27.72
C CYS A 500 6.71 -4.07 27.78
N LEU A 501 5.97 -4.34 26.71
CA LEU A 501 4.52 -4.24 26.69
C LEU A 501 3.92 -5.62 26.92
N ILE A 502 3.00 -5.71 27.86
CA ILE A 502 2.10 -6.86 27.94
C ILE A 502 0.76 -6.39 27.38
N THR A 503 0.32 -7.05 26.32
CA THR A 503 -0.91 -6.76 25.56
C THR A 503 -1.60 -8.07 25.14
N GLN A 504 -2.93 -8.05 25.02
CA GLN A 504 -3.71 -9.07 24.30
C GLN A 504 -4.10 -8.61 22.89
N ASP A 505 -3.79 -7.35 22.56
CA ASP A 505 -3.96 -6.81 21.22
C ASP A 505 -2.81 -7.30 20.35
N THR A 506 -3.11 -8.23 19.44
CA THR A 506 -2.12 -8.80 18.52
C THR A 506 -1.55 -7.76 17.58
N ASP A 507 -2.30 -6.72 17.24
CA ASP A 507 -1.83 -5.66 16.36
C ASP A 507 -0.83 -4.77 17.10
N LEU A 508 -1.09 -4.49 18.38
CA LEU A 508 -0.18 -3.73 19.24
C LEU A 508 1.07 -4.55 19.63
N ALA A 509 0.98 -5.88 19.72
CA ALA A 509 2.12 -6.75 20.02
C ALA A 509 3.14 -6.85 18.87
N ILE A 510 2.69 -6.68 17.64
CA ILE A 510 3.53 -6.74 16.43
C ILE A 510 4.27 -5.40 16.19
N GLU A 511 3.72 -4.29 16.66
CA GLU A 511 4.28 -2.91 16.60
C GLU A 511 5.56 -2.74 17.45
#